data_AF-A0AA50PIY2-F1
#
_entry.id   AF-A0AA50PIY2-F1
#
_cell.length_a   1.000
_cell.length_b   1.000
_cell.length_c   1.000
_cell.angle_alpha   90.00
_cell.angle_beta   90.00
_cell.angle_gamma   90.00
#
_symmetry.space_group_name_H-M   'P 1'
#
loop_
_entity.id
_entity.type
_entity.pdbx_description
1 polymer ?
#
loop_
_entity_poly.entity_id
_entity_poly.type
_entity_poly.pdbx_seq_one_letter_code
_entity_poly.pdbx_strand_id
1 'polypeptide(L)'
;KSLAPYFQLTQAVRLGNLQRFGEVLENFGPQFRSDHTFTLILRLRQNVIKTAIRSIGLSYSRISPKDIARKLGLDSAEDAEFIVAKAIRDGVIEATLDPEKGYMSNKESSDIYCTREPQLAFHQRISFCLELHNQSVKAMRYPPKSYGKELESAEERREREQQDLELAKEMAEEDDDGF
;
A
#
# COMPACT_ATOMS: atom_id res chain seq x y z
N LYS A 1 25.69 8.51 -4.46
CA LYS A 1 24.99 7.43 -3.70
C LYS A 1 24.09 8.06 -2.64
N SER A 2 22.96 8.64 -3.03
CA SER A 2 22.13 9.48 -2.12
C SER A 2 21.25 8.67 -1.16
N LEU A 3 20.97 7.39 -1.48
CA LEU A 3 20.10 6.52 -0.68
C LEU A 3 20.83 5.63 0.33
N ALA A 4 22.17 5.65 0.35
CA ALA A 4 22.94 4.79 1.27
C ALA A 4 22.65 5.04 2.76
N PRO A 5 22.49 6.29 3.25
CA PRO A 5 22.10 6.57 4.64
C PRO A 5 20.72 6.00 5.00
N TYR A 6 19.76 6.14 4.09
CA TYR A 6 18.40 5.63 4.26
C TYR A 6 18.35 4.10 4.24
N PHE A 7 19.23 3.45 3.48
CA PHE A 7 19.36 2.00 3.49
C PHE A 7 19.85 1.49 4.86
N GLN A 8 20.87 2.12 5.44
CA GLN A 8 21.36 1.74 6.77
C GLN A 8 20.31 1.98 7.86
N LEU A 9 19.54 3.08 7.74
CA LEU A 9 18.42 3.37 8.63
C LEU A 9 17.34 2.28 8.59
N THR A 10 16.92 1.87 7.39
CA THR A 10 15.91 0.80 7.24
C THR A 10 16.42 -0.55 7.71
N GLN A 11 17.71 -0.84 7.52
CA GLN A 11 18.34 -2.05 8.06
C GLN A 11 18.29 -2.08 9.60
N ALA A 12 18.55 -0.96 10.27
CA ALA A 12 18.44 -0.85 11.73
C ALA A 12 17.00 -1.04 12.21
N VAL A 13 16.02 -0.46 11.51
CA VAL A 13 14.59 -0.60 11.82
C VAL A 13 14.11 -2.05 11.64
N ARG A 14 14.51 -2.71 10.54
CA ARG A 14 14.10 -4.10 10.26
C ARG A 14 14.64 -5.08 11.30
N LEU A 15 15.86 -4.87 11.77
CA LEU A 15 16.47 -5.70 12.81
C LEU A 15 16.02 -5.35 14.23
N GLY A 16 15.37 -4.20 14.43
CA GLY A 16 14.96 -3.76 15.77
C GLY A 16 16.12 -3.38 16.70
N ASN A 17 17.29 -3.00 16.15
CA ASN A 17 18.46 -2.68 16.97
C ASN A 17 18.54 -1.17 17.27
N LEU A 18 18.34 -0.81 18.55
CA LEU A 18 18.37 0.56 19.03
C LEU A 18 19.75 1.23 18.96
N GLN A 19 20.83 0.47 19.21
CA GLN A 19 22.19 1.01 19.19
C GLN A 19 22.59 1.42 17.77
N ARG A 20 22.41 0.53 16.80
CA ARG A 20 22.67 0.83 15.38
C ARG A 20 21.81 1.97 14.86
N PHE A 21 20.58 2.10 15.35
CA PHE A 21 19.71 3.22 14.99
C PHE A 21 20.26 4.56 15.51
N GLY A 22 20.81 4.57 16.74
CA GLY A 22 21.51 5.73 17.30
C GLY A 22 22.75 6.10 16.49
N GLU A 23 23.63 5.13 16.19
CA GLU A 23 24.85 5.34 15.41
C GLU A 23 24.57 5.94 14.02
N VAL A 24 23.55 5.44 13.31
CA VAL A 24 23.15 5.95 11.99
C VAL A 24 22.62 7.38 12.09
N LEU A 25 21.88 7.71 13.15
CA LEU A 25 21.38 9.05 13.40
C LEU A 25 22.49 10.06 13.69
N GLU A 26 23.52 9.65 14.43
CA GLU A 26 24.68 10.49 14.72
C GLU A 26 25.53 10.72 13.46
N ASN A 27 25.83 9.65 12.71
CA ASN A 27 26.69 9.71 11.52
C ASN A 27 26.04 10.46 10.34
N PHE A 28 24.74 10.28 10.10
CA PHE A 28 24.04 10.86 8.95
C PHE A 28 23.05 11.97 9.31
N GLY A 29 23.06 12.43 10.57
CA GLY A 29 22.25 13.53 11.08
C GLY A 29 22.20 14.80 10.21
N PRO A 30 23.32 15.35 9.71
CA PRO A 30 23.29 16.57 8.89
C PRO A 30 22.58 16.36 7.54
N GLN A 31 22.71 15.17 6.95
CA GLN A 31 22.07 14.83 5.67
C GLN A 31 20.55 14.63 5.82
N PHE A 32 20.09 14.06 6.94
CA PHE A 32 18.66 13.98 7.22
C PHE A 32 18.00 15.33 7.54
N ARG A 33 18.80 16.30 8.00
CA ARG A 33 18.33 17.68 8.23
C ARG A 33 18.24 18.47 6.93
N SER A 34 19.18 18.30 6.00
CA SER A 34 19.09 18.92 4.67
C SER A 34 17.84 18.45 3.91
N ASP A 35 17.47 17.19 4.10
CA ASP A 35 16.32 16.58 3.41
C ASP A 35 14.98 16.85 4.12
N HIS A 36 14.98 17.61 5.22
CA HIS A 36 13.81 17.91 6.06
C HIS A 36 13.03 16.68 6.60
N THR A 37 13.66 15.50 6.59
CA THR A 37 13.05 14.23 7.06
C THR A 37 13.38 13.90 8.51
N PHE A 38 14.28 14.65 9.14
CA PHE A 38 14.79 14.40 10.50
C PHE A 38 13.68 14.17 11.55
N THR A 39 12.61 14.98 11.54
CA THR A 39 11.49 14.85 12.51
C THR A 39 10.73 13.52 12.37
N LEU A 40 10.55 13.03 11.14
CA LEU A 40 9.92 11.74 10.87
C LEU A 40 10.83 10.59 11.34
N ILE A 41 12.13 10.73 11.11
CA ILE A 41 13.12 9.71 11.51
C ILE A 41 13.18 9.57 13.02
N LEU A 42 13.12 10.66 13.79
CA LEU A 42 13.07 10.58 15.26
C LEU A 42 11.89 9.74 15.78
N ARG A 43 10.73 9.81 15.10
CA ARG A 43 9.55 9.00 15.45
C ARG A 43 9.74 7.51 15.19
N LEU A 44 10.67 7.13 14.30
CA LEU A 44 10.97 5.72 14.02
C LEU A 44 11.53 4.99 15.24
N ARG A 45 12.13 5.67 16.23
CA ARG A 45 12.63 5.02 17.45
C ARG A 45 11.56 4.15 18.12
N GLN A 46 10.32 4.64 18.20
CA GLN A 46 9.21 3.88 18.77
C GLN A 46 8.83 2.66 17.91
N ASN A 47 8.95 2.77 16.58
CA ASN A 47 8.72 1.66 15.65
C ASN A 47 9.84 0.61 15.74
N VAL A 48 11.10 1.03 15.90
CA VAL A 48 12.24 0.11 16.13
C VAL A 48 11.98 -0.74 17.36
N ILE A 49 11.53 -0.13 18.46
CA ILE A 49 11.16 -0.84 19.70
C ILE A 49 10.03 -1.83 19.44
N LYS A 50 8.95 -1.41 18.77
CA LYS A 50 7.82 -2.29 18.42
C LYS A 50 8.27 -3.50 17.58
N THR A 51 9.12 -3.28 16.58
CA THR A 51 9.68 -4.36 15.75
C THR A 51 10.55 -5.31 16.56
N ALA A 52 11.40 -4.78 17.45
CA ALA A 52 12.28 -5.58 18.29
C ALA A 52 11.48 -6.51 19.22
N ILE A 53 10.45 -5.96 19.89
CA ILE A 53 9.61 -6.74 20.80
C ILE A 53 8.83 -7.80 20.00
N ARG A 54 8.30 -7.46 18.81
CA ARG A 54 7.65 -8.45 17.93
C ARG A 54 8.60 -9.59 17.56
N SER A 55 9.86 -9.28 17.24
CA SER A 55 10.88 -10.31 16.97
C SER A 55 11.14 -11.20 18.18
N ILE A 56 11.14 -10.64 19.39
CA ILE A 56 11.30 -11.39 20.64
C ILE A 56 10.08 -12.30 20.87
N GLY A 57 8.86 -11.80 20.69
CA GLY A 57 7.63 -12.59 20.83
C GLY A 57 7.59 -13.76 19.86
N LEU A 58 8.01 -13.56 18.60
CA LEU A 58 8.11 -14.64 17.61
C LEU A 58 9.16 -15.69 17.97
N SER A 59 10.24 -15.29 18.65
CA SER A 59 11.38 -16.18 18.93
C SER A 59 11.23 -16.98 20.22
N TYR A 60 10.50 -16.44 21.21
CA TYR A 60 10.41 -17.01 22.55
C TYR A 60 8.96 -17.23 22.97
N SER A 61 8.65 -18.44 23.41
CA SER A 61 7.36 -18.75 24.05
C SER A 61 7.26 -18.13 25.45
N ARG A 62 8.36 -18.17 26.22
CA ARG A 62 8.46 -17.50 27.53
C ARG A 62 9.80 -16.78 27.67
N ILE A 63 9.79 -15.57 28.21
CA ILE A 63 11.01 -14.78 28.44
C ILE A 63 10.83 -13.85 29.65
N SER A 64 11.91 -13.63 30.41
CA SER A 64 11.91 -12.71 31.54
C SER A 64 12.05 -11.24 31.08
N PRO A 65 11.44 -10.26 31.77
CA PRO A 65 11.62 -8.84 31.48
C PRO A 65 13.10 -8.38 31.57
N LYS A 66 13.90 -9.04 32.43
CA LYS A 66 15.34 -8.77 32.56
C LYS A 66 16.12 -9.12 31.30
N ASP A 67 15.79 -10.24 30.67
CA ASP A 67 16.43 -10.66 29.41
C ASP A 67 15.96 -9.82 28.22
N ILE A 68 14.70 -9.36 28.26
CA ILE A 68 14.17 -8.39 27.29
C ILE A 68 14.93 -7.07 27.39
N ALA A 69 15.14 -6.53 28.59
CA ALA A 69 15.91 -5.31 28.82
C ALA A 69 17.33 -5.43 28.25
N ARG A 70 18.01 -6.56 28.53
CA ARG A 70 19.36 -6.83 28.01
C ARG A 70 19.40 -6.89 26.48
N LYS A 71 18.41 -7.51 25.84
CA LYS A 71 18.34 -7.62 24.38
C LYS A 71 17.99 -6.29 23.69
N LEU A 72 17.19 -5.45 24.33
CA LEU A 72 16.85 -4.12 23.82
C LEU A 72 17.92 -3.07 24.15
N GLY A 73 18.83 -3.36 25.07
CA GLY A 73 19.81 -2.40 25.57
C GLY A 73 19.16 -1.33 26.46
N LEU A 74 18.19 -1.72 27.27
CA LEU A 74 17.56 -0.86 28.28
C LEU A 74 18.25 -1.08 29.64
N ASP A 75 18.39 0.01 30.40
CA ASP A 75 19.12 -0.01 31.68
C ASP A 75 18.27 -0.57 32.83
N SER A 76 16.93 -0.46 32.76
CA SER A 76 16.00 -0.90 33.80
C SER A 76 15.12 -2.07 33.34
N ALA A 77 14.92 -3.04 34.23
CA ALA A 77 13.97 -4.13 34.03
C ALA A 77 12.51 -3.65 34.14
N GLU A 78 12.25 -2.62 34.94
CA GLU A 78 10.92 -2.01 35.09
C GLU A 78 10.48 -1.33 33.80
N ASP A 79 11.41 -0.63 33.12
CA ASP A 79 11.13 0.01 31.83
C ASP A 79 10.76 -1.01 30.76
N ALA A 80 11.44 -2.17 30.75
CA ALA A 80 11.12 -3.25 29.83
C ALA A 80 9.70 -3.80 30.08
N GLU A 81 9.28 -3.90 31.35
CA GLU A 81 7.94 -4.34 31.72
C GLU A 81 6.87 -3.36 31.23
N PHE A 82 7.06 -2.05 31.43
CA PHE A 82 6.12 -1.03 30.94
C PHE A 82 6.01 -1.01 29.41
N ILE A 83 7.13 -1.15 28.70
CA ILE A 83 7.12 -1.17 27.24
C ILE A 83 6.41 -2.42 26.74
N VAL A 84 6.62 -3.58 27.36
CA VAL A 84 5.91 -4.82 27.01
C VAL A 84 4.41 -4.69 27.28
N ALA A 85 4.02 -4.16 28.44
CA ALA A 85 2.62 -3.92 28.76
C ALA A 85 1.95 -2.97 27.76
N LYS A 86 2.67 -1.93 27.30
CA LYS A 86 2.22 -1.04 26.24
C LYS A 86 2.10 -1.76 24.89
N ALA A 87 3.04 -2.63 24.54
CA ALA A 87 3.01 -3.38 23.30
C ALA A 87 1.82 -4.37 23.24
N ILE A 88 1.46 -4.97 24.37
CA ILE A 88 0.27 -5.82 24.51
C ILE A 88 -1.00 -4.98 24.33
N ARG A 89 -1.08 -3.81 24.99
CA ARG A 89 -2.22 -2.89 24.85
C ARG A 89 -2.40 -2.39 23.41
N ASP A 90 -1.30 -2.08 22.73
CA ASP A 90 -1.29 -1.63 21.33
C ASP A 90 -1.58 -2.79 20.34
N GLY A 91 -1.73 -4.04 20.80
CA GLY A 91 -1.98 -5.21 19.96
C GLY A 91 -0.80 -5.60 19.07
N VAL A 92 0.42 -5.19 19.41
CA VAL A 92 1.63 -5.52 18.63
C VAL A 92 2.00 -7.00 18.79
N ILE A 93 1.72 -7.55 19.99
CA ILE A 93 1.99 -8.94 20.40
C ILE A 93 0.84 -9.43 21.26
N GLU A 94 0.41 -10.67 21.03
CA GLU A 94 -0.56 -11.38 21.87
C GLU A 94 0.16 -12.16 22.98
N ALA A 95 0.56 -11.46 24.05
CA ALA A 95 1.22 -12.08 25.19
C ALA A 95 0.50 -11.73 26.50
N THR A 96 0.63 -12.61 27.49
CA THR A 96 0.20 -12.36 28.87
C THR A 96 1.44 -12.13 29.74
N LEU A 97 1.38 -11.07 30.55
CA LEU A 97 2.43 -10.73 31.51
C LEU A 97 1.96 -11.17 32.91
N ASP A 98 2.77 -11.99 33.59
CA ASP A 98 2.54 -12.41 34.98
C ASP A 98 3.54 -11.68 35.90
N PRO A 99 3.13 -10.61 36.61
CA PRO A 99 4.03 -9.82 37.46
C PRO A 99 4.61 -10.62 38.64
N GLU A 100 3.83 -11.55 39.21
CA GLU A 100 4.26 -12.35 40.37
C GLU A 100 5.35 -13.37 40.05
N LYS A 101 5.30 -13.95 38.84
CA LYS A 101 6.26 -14.97 38.40
C LYS A 101 7.41 -14.39 37.55
N GLY A 102 7.32 -13.12 37.18
CA GLY A 102 8.39 -12.38 36.51
C GLY A 102 8.71 -12.89 35.10
N TYR A 103 7.73 -13.44 34.38
CA TYR A 103 7.89 -13.86 32.98
C TYR A 103 6.73 -13.38 32.11
N MET A 104 7.03 -13.11 30.85
CA MET A 104 6.05 -12.91 29.79
C MET A 104 5.85 -14.26 29.08
N SER A 105 4.59 -14.68 28.92
CA SER A 105 4.23 -15.84 28.10
C SER A 105 3.56 -15.36 26.81
N ASN A 106 4.15 -15.68 25.67
CA ASN A 106 3.53 -15.42 24.39
C ASN A 106 2.44 -16.45 24.10
N LYS A 107 1.34 -16.04 23.50
CA LYS A 107 0.33 -16.96 22.97
C LYS A 107 0.87 -17.54 21.66
N GLU A 108 0.82 -18.85 21.52
CA GLU A 108 1.29 -19.50 20.29
C GLU A 108 0.50 -19.00 19.07
N SER A 109 1.21 -18.84 17.95
CA SER A 109 0.60 -18.44 16.69
C SER A 109 -0.44 -19.48 16.28
N SER A 110 -1.71 -19.10 16.35
CA SER A 110 -2.81 -19.91 15.85
C SER A 110 -2.75 -20.03 14.33
N ASP A 111 -3.34 -21.10 13.79
CA ASP A 111 -3.43 -21.27 12.34
C ASP A 111 -4.26 -20.13 11.72
N ILE A 112 -3.63 -19.40 10.79
CA ILE A 112 -4.22 -18.25 10.11
C ILE A 112 -5.47 -18.65 9.32
N TYR A 113 -5.56 -19.89 8.83
CA TYR A 113 -6.71 -20.39 8.07
C TYR A 113 -7.97 -20.57 8.93
N CYS A 114 -7.84 -20.69 10.25
CA CYS A 114 -9.00 -20.69 11.14
C CYS A 114 -9.63 -19.30 11.31
N THR A 115 -8.96 -18.25 10.84
CA THR A 115 -9.42 -16.86 10.97
C THR A 115 -10.01 -16.32 9.66
N ARG A 116 -10.64 -15.15 9.72
CA ARG A 116 -11.16 -14.42 8.55
C ARG A 116 -10.05 -13.66 7.78
N GLU A 117 -8.81 -13.64 8.26
CA GLU A 117 -7.73 -12.87 7.63
C GLU A 117 -7.50 -13.21 6.15
N PRO A 118 -7.45 -14.50 5.73
CA PRO A 118 -7.28 -14.83 4.31
C PRO A 118 -8.43 -14.31 3.44
N GLN A 119 -9.67 -14.41 3.93
CA GLN A 119 -10.85 -13.91 3.21
C GLN A 119 -10.78 -12.39 2.99
N LEU A 120 -10.35 -11.62 4.00
CA LEU A 120 -10.19 -10.18 3.89
C LEU A 120 -9.09 -9.80 2.89
N ALA A 121 -7.96 -10.51 2.91
CA ALA A 121 -6.87 -10.30 1.96
C ALA A 121 -7.31 -10.56 0.51
N PHE A 122 -8.07 -11.62 0.27
CA PHE A 122 -8.65 -11.90 -1.04
C PHE A 122 -9.69 -10.85 -1.45
N HIS A 123 -10.57 -10.45 -0.54
CA HIS A 123 -11.57 -9.43 -0.84
C HIS A 123 -10.92 -8.11 -1.28
N GLN A 124 -9.87 -7.65 -0.59
CA GLN A 124 -9.11 -6.45 -0.99
C GLN A 124 -8.50 -6.59 -2.39
N ARG A 125 -7.88 -7.74 -2.68
CA ARG A 125 -7.27 -8.01 -3.99
C ARG A 125 -8.31 -8.08 -5.12
N ILE A 126 -9.43 -8.76 -4.89
CA ILE A 126 -10.51 -8.90 -5.88
C ILE A 126 -11.10 -7.52 -6.18
N SER A 127 -11.42 -6.74 -5.14
CA SER A 127 -11.94 -5.38 -5.31
C SER A 127 -10.97 -4.49 -6.10
N PHE A 128 -9.67 -4.55 -5.81
CA PHE A 128 -8.66 -3.82 -6.57
C PHE A 128 -8.59 -4.25 -8.05
N CYS A 129 -8.56 -5.57 -8.31
CA CYS A 129 -8.50 -6.08 -9.68
C CYS A 129 -9.74 -5.74 -10.50
N LEU A 130 -10.94 -5.85 -9.90
CA LEU A 130 -12.19 -5.49 -10.57
C LEU A 130 -12.28 -3.98 -10.85
N GLU A 131 -11.79 -3.15 -9.92
CA GLU A 131 -11.72 -1.71 -10.15
C GLU A 131 -10.77 -1.37 -11.30
N LEU A 132 -9.59 -1.99 -11.37
CA LEU A 132 -8.65 -1.82 -12.48
C LEU A 132 -9.27 -2.25 -13.82
N HIS A 133 -10.00 -3.36 -13.84
CA HIS A 133 -10.72 -3.81 -15.02
C HIS A 133 -11.78 -2.78 -15.46
N ASN A 134 -12.60 -2.30 -14.53
CA ASN A 134 -13.61 -1.29 -14.80
C ASN A 134 -13.01 0.02 -15.31
N GLN A 135 -11.89 0.47 -14.73
CA GLN A 135 -11.16 1.66 -15.20
C GLN A 135 -10.60 1.46 -16.61
N SER A 136 -10.04 0.29 -16.89
CA SER A 136 -9.51 -0.05 -18.22
C SER A 136 -10.62 -0.07 -19.27
N VAL A 137 -11.77 -0.67 -18.97
CA VAL A 137 -12.94 -0.66 -19.86
C VAL A 137 -13.50 0.75 -20.05
N LYS A 138 -13.55 1.57 -18.99
CA LYS A 138 -13.95 2.98 -19.09
C LYS A 138 -12.98 3.79 -19.95
N ALA A 139 -11.67 3.56 -19.82
CA ALA A 139 -10.64 4.22 -20.63
C ALA A 139 -10.71 3.80 -22.11
N MET A 140 -10.99 2.51 -22.38
CA MET A 140 -11.26 2.03 -23.75
C MET A 140 -12.53 2.65 -24.35
N ARG A 141 -13.45 3.13 -23.53
CA ARG A 141 -14.72 3.74 -23.95
C ARG A 141 -14.62 5.25 -24.26
N TYR A 142 -13.42 5.87 -24.38
CA TYR A 142 -13.32 7.24 -24.88
C TYR A 142 -12.15 7.51 -25.85
N PRO A 143 -12.36 8.14 -27.04
CA PRO A 143 -13.63 8.56 -27.64
C PRO A 143 -14.07 7.63 -28.81
N PRO A 144 -15.06 6.73 -28.59
CA PRO A 144 -15.78 6.02 -29.65
C PRO A 144 -16.66 6.95 -30.50
N LYS A 145 -16.81 8.24 -30.12
CA LYS A 145 -17.47 9.27 -30.94
C LYS A 145 -16.59 9.87 -32.04
N SER A 146 -15.29 9.59 -32.07
CA SER A 146 -14.44 10.05 -33.19
C SER A 146 -14.73 9.28 -34.47
N TYR A 147 -14.96 7.97 -34.38
CA TYR A 147 -15.30 7.14 -35.55
C TYR A 147 -16.76 7.31 -36.01
N GLY A 148 -17.71 7.45 -35.08
CA GLY A 148 -19.12 7.68 -35.44
C GLY A 148 -19.36 9.01 -36.17
N LYS A 149 -18.60 10.06 -35.81
CA LYS A 149 -18.73 11.40 -36.42
C LYS A 149 -18.27 11.43 -37.89
N GLU A 150 -17.29 10.61 -38.26
CA GLU A 150 -16.82 10.53 -39.65
C GLU A 150 -17.76 9.71 -40.55
N LEU A 151 -18.39 8.68 -39.99
CA LEU A 151 -19.35 7.83 -40.71
C LEU A 151 -20.69 8.53 -40.96
N GLU A 152 -21.23 9.22 -39.96
CA GLU A 152 -22.46 10.03 -40.12
C GLU A 152 -22.28 11.11 -41.20
N SER A 153 -21.09 11.73 -41.29
CA SER A 153 -20.79 12.72 -42.34
C SER A 153 -20.62 12.13 -43.74
N ALA A 154 -20.35 10.83 -43.88
CA ALA A 154 -20.16 10.17 -45.17
C ALA A 154 -21.49 9.67 -45.75
N GLU A 155 -22.39 9.18 -44.91
CA GLU A 155 -23.75 8.78 -45.32
C GLU A 155 -24.59 10.01 -45.74
N GLU A 156 -24.55 11.11 -44.98
CA GLU A 156 -25.25 12.37 -45.36
C GLU A 156 -24.75 12.99 -46.67
N ARG A 157 -23.52 12.68 -47.11
CA ARG A 157 -23.00 13.10 -48.42
C ARG A 157 -23.51 12.22 -49.55
N ARG A 158 -23.56 10.90 -49.33
CA ARG A 158 -24.10 9.94 -50.31
C ARG A 158 -25.60 10.14 -50.54
N GLU A 159 -26.36 10.42 -49.48
CA GLU A 159 -27.80 10.68 -49.61
C GLU A 159 -28.08 11.97 -50.40
N ARG A 160 -27.26 13.01 -50.23
CA ARG A 160 -27.35 14.24 -51.06
C ARG A 160 -27.01 13.98 -52.52
N GLU A 161 -25.93 13.25 -52.79
CA GLU A 161 -25.56 12.87 -54.15
C GLU A 161 -26.64 12.00 -54.81
N GLN A 162 -27.28 11.10 -54.06
CA GLN A 162 -28.40 10.31 -54.56
C GLN A 162 -29.64 11.16 -54.82
N GLN A 163 -29.99 12.10 -53.94
CA GLN A 163 -31.10 13.03 -54.15
C GLN A 163 -30.88 13.92 -55.38
N ASP A 164 -29.66 14.46 -55.58
CA ASP A 164 -29.34 15.25 -56.77
C ASP A 164 -29.41 14.41 -58.05
N LEU A 165 -29.00 13.13 -57.99
CA LEU A 165 -29.14 12.19 -59.12
C LEU A 165 -30.59 11.82 -59.42
N GLU A 166 -31.42 11.62 -58.38
CA GLU A 166 -32.85 11.35 -58.53
C GLU A 166 -33.56 12.57 -59.12
N LEU A 167 -33.27 13.78 -58.64
CA LEU A 167 -33.83 15.02 -59.18
C LEU A 167 -33.41 15.24 -60.65
N ALA A 168 -32.15 14.99 -60.99
CA ALA A 168 -31.67 15.09 -62.37
C ALA A 168 -32.31 14.03 -63.29
N LYS A 169 -32.63 12.85 -62.74
CA LYS A 169 -33.33 11.79 -63.46
C LYS A 169 -34.81 12.14 -63.68
N GLU A 170 -35.49 12.68 -62.68
CA GLU A 170 -36.87 13.17 -62.81
C GLU A 170 -36.97 14.30 -63.85
N MET A 171 -36.02 15.25 -63.86
CA MET A 171 -35.97 16.29 -64.89
C MET A 171 -35.70 15.74 -66.30
N ALA A 172 -34.90 14.67 -66.42
CA ALA A 172 -34.66 14.01 -67.70
C ALA A 172 -35.85 13.19 -68.19
N GLU A 173 -36.66 12.63 -67.27
CA GLU A 173 -37.92 11.96 -67.61
C GLU A 173 -39.03 12.98 -67.97
N GLU A 174 -39.07 14.16 -67.33
CA GLU A 174 -39.98 15.27 -67.70
C GLU A 174 -39.65 15.91 -69.06
N ASP A 175 -38.38 15.96 -69.48
CA ASP A 175 -37.98 16.43 -70.81
C ASP A 175 -38.22 15.39 -71.94
N ASP A 176 -38.35 14.09 -71.62
CA ASP A 176 -38.67 13.02 -72.59
C ASP A 176 -40.19 12.84 -72.79
N ASP A 177 -41.01 13.33 -71.84
CA ASP A 177 -42.47 13.45 -71.93
C ASP A 177 -42.93 14.80 -72.56
N GLY A 178 -42.06 15.45 -73.33
CA GLY A 178 -42.38 16.59 -74.17
C GLY A 178 -43.20 16.21 -75.41
N PHE A 179 -44.52 16.15 -75.27
CA PHE A 179 -45.52 16.25 -76.35
C PHE A 179 -46.47 17.44 -76.13
#